data_AF-A0A2I0JBD0-F1
#
_entry.id   AF-A0A2I0JBD0-F1
#
_cell.length_a   1.000
_cell.length_b   1.000
_cell.length_c   1.000
_cell.angle_alpha   90.00
_cell.angle_beta   90.00
_cell.angle_gamma   90.00
#
_symmetry.space_group_name_H-M   'P 1'
#
loop_
_entity.id
_entity.type
_entity.pdbx_description
1 polymer ?
#
loop_
_entity_poly.entity_id
_entity_poly.type
_entity_poly.pdbx_seq_one_letter_code
_entity_poly.pdbx_strand_id
1 'polypeptide(L)'
;MTGDGVNDAPALKKADIGIAVADATDAARSASDIVLTEPGLSVIISAVLTSRAIFQRMKNYTIYAVSITIRIVFGFMLIALIWKFDFSPFMVLIIAILNDGTIMTISKDRVKPSPMPDSWKLKEIFATGIVLGGYLALMTVVFFWAMKSTDFFSEKFHVRSLRDNREEMMAALYLQVSIVSQALIFVTRSRSWSFVERPGLLLVTAFIIAQLIATVIAVYANWGFAEIKGCGWGWAGVIWLYSIVFYLPLDLIKFAIRYILSGKAWLNLLENKTAFTTKKDYGKEEREAQWALAQRTLHGLQPPEASALFNDKSSYRELSEIAEQAKRRAEVARLRELHTLKGHVESVVKLKGLDIDTIQQHYTV
;
A
#
# COMPACT_ATOMS: atom_id res chain seq x y z
N MET A 1 -22.66 13.63 -2.23
CA MET A 1 -23.52 14.82 -2.06
C MET A 1 -24.40 14.61 -0.84
N THR A 2 -24.66 15.65 -0.05
CA THR A 2 -25.64 15.59 1.06
C THR A 2 -26.90 16.36 0.69
N GLY A 3 -28.06 15.91 1.13
CA GLY A 3 -29.34 16.59 0.87
C GLY A 3 -30.41 16.23 1.89
N ASP A 4 -31.43 17.06 1.98
CA ASP A 4 -32.55 16.93 2.92
C ASP A 4 -33.93 17.08 2.24
N GLY A 5 -34.01 17.85 1.16
CA GLY A 5 -35.26 18.19 0.49
C GLY A 5 -35.55 17.37 -0.78
N VAL A 6 -36.82 17.43 -1.21
CA VAL A 6 -37.29 16.87 -2.50
C VAL A 6 -36.51 17.44 -3.70
N ASN A 7 -36.04 18.69 -3.59
CA ASN A 7 -35.29 19.37 -4.63
C ASN A 7 -33.87 18.81 -4.80
N ASP A 8 -33.32 18.16 -3.76
CA ASP A 8 -32.00 17.56 -3.81
C ASP A 8 -32.01 16.16 -4.44
N ALA A 9 -33.19 15.54 -4.59
CA ALA A 9 -33.33 14.17 -5.08
C ALA A 9 -32.63 13.91 -6.44
N PRO A 10 -32.73 14.79 -7.47
CA PRO A 10 -32.01 14.58 -8.73
C PRO A 10 -30.49 14.63 -8.56
N ALA A 11 -30.01 15.46 -7.63
CA ALA A 11 -28.59 15.68 -7.42
C ALA A 11 -27.98 14.60 -6.52
N LEU A 12 -28.73 14.12 -5.51
CA LEU A 12 -28.43 12.91 -4.74
C LEU A 12 -28.29 11.68 -5.66
N LYS A 13 -29.24 11.50 -6.58
CA LYS A 13 -29.22 10.38 -7.53
C LYS A 13 -28.10 10.47 -8.58
N LYS A 14 -27.66 11.68 -8.93
CA LYS A 14 -26.56 11.89 -9.89
C LYS A 14 -25.18 11.76 -9.23
N ALA A 15 -25.08 11.96 -7.91
CA ALA A 15 -23.82 11.84 -7.20
C ALA A 15 -23.32 10.38 -7.15
N ASP A 16 -22.00 10.18 -7.09
CA ASP A 16 -21.43 8.84 -6.90
C ASP A 16 -21.87 8.19 -5.58
N ILE A 17 -22.14 9.04 -4.58
CA ILE A 17 -22.72 8.66 -3.28
C ILE A 17 -23.66 9.80 -2.83
N GLY A 18 -24.95 9.54 -2.81
CA GLY A 18 -25.98 10.41 -2.22
C GLY A 18 -26.21 10.08 -0.74
N ILE A 19 -26.14 11.09 0.13
CA ILE A 19 -26.34 10.95 1.58
C ILE A 19 -27.54 11.81 2.03
N ALA A 20 -28.59 11.17 2.53
CA ALA A 20 -29.71 11.86 3.16
C ALA A 20 -29.44 12.10 4.66
N VAL A 21 -29.72 13.32 5.13
CA VAL A 21 -29.62 13.68 6.56
C VAL A 21 -30.75 13.02 7.36
N ALA A 22 -30.60 12.87 8.69
CA ALA A 22 -31.59 12.21 9.54
C ALA A 22 -33.01 12.79 9.43
N ASP A 23 -33.12 14.11 9.34
CA ASP A 23 -34.40 14.82 9.21
C ASP A 23 -34.82 15.04 7.74
N ALA A 24 -34.24 14.29 6.79
CA ALA A 24 -34.55 14.44 5.37
C ALA A 24 -35.97 13.96 5.02
N THR A 25 -36.55 14.60 4.00
CA THR A 25 -37.81 14.18 3.38
C THR A 25 -37.75 12.73 2.88
N ASP A 26 -38.88 12.02 2.87
CA ASP A 26 -38.93 10.62 2.39
C ASP A 26 -38.46 10.52 0.92
N ALA A 27 -38.72 11.55 0.13
CA ALA A 27 -38.22 11.64 -1.24
C ALA A 27 -36.68 11.68 -1.29
N ALA A 28 -36.04 12.54 -0.48
CA ALA A 28 -34.57 12.59 -0.40
C ALA A 28 -33.97 11.28 0.11
N ARG A 29 -34.59 10.65 1.12
CA ARG A 29 -34.18 9.33 1.64
C ARG A 29 -34.27 8.25 0.55
N SER A 30 -35.35 8.22 -0.23
CA SER A 30 -35.52 7.27 -1.34
C SER A 30 -34.53 7.47 -2.50
N ALA A 31 -34.04 8.70 -2.68
CA ALA A 31 -33.11 9.05 -3.74
C ALA A 31 -31.63 8.88 -3.34
N SER A 32 -31.35 8.68 -2.05
CA SER A 32 -29.99 8.55 -1.49
C SER A 32 -29.53 7.10 -1.39
N ASP A 33 -28.21 6.88 -1.47
CA ASP A 33 -27.58 5.56 -1.26
C ASP A 33 -27.38 5.25 0.23
N ILE A 34 -27.22 6.29 1.05
CA ILE A 34 -26.99 6.20 2.50
C ILE A 34 -27.94 7.17 3.20
N VAL A 35 -28.65 6.68 4.21
CA VAL A 35 -29.49 7.49 5.10
C VAL A 35 -28.83 7.56 6.47
N LEU A 36 -28.55 8.76 6.95
CA LEU A 36 -28.03 8.97 8.30
C LEU A 36 -29.17 8.83 9.32
N THR A 37 -28.96 8.09 10.39
CA THR A 37 -29.94 7.98 11.50
C THR A 37 -29.70 9.00 12.59
N GLU A 38 -28.53 9.65 12.58
CA GLU A 38 -28.11 10.66 13.54
C GLU A 38 -27.72 11.94 12.79
N PRO A 39 -28.07 13.14 13.31
CA PRO A 39 -27.67 14.38 12.69
C PRO A 39 -26.17 14.67 12.92
N GLY A 40 -25.55 15.37 11.96
CA GLY A 40 -24.21 15.94 12.12
C GLY A 40 -23.15 15.40 11.16
N LEU A 41 -22.21 16.30 10.79
CA LEU A 41 -21.11 15.99 9.87
C LEU A 41 -20.16 14.91 10.42
N SER A 42 -20.06 14.79 11.74
CA SER A 42 -19.22 13.79 12.41
C SER A 42 -19.61 12.35 12.02
N VAL A 43 -20.91 12.08 11.81
CA VAL A 43 -21.40 10.75 11.41
C VAL A 43 -20.87 10.38 10.02
N ILE A 44 -20.83 11.35 9.09
CA ILE A 44 -20.28 11.15 7.75
C ILE A 44 -18.79 10.82 7.82
N ILE A 45 -18.02 11.53 8.65
CA ILE A 45 -16.58 11.25 8.82
C ILE A 45 -16.36 9.84 9.37
N SER A 46 -17.12 9.45 10.41
CA SER A 46 -17.06 8.10 10.99
C SER A 46 -17.46 7.02 9.98
N ALA A 47 -18.49 7.26 9.16
CA ALA A 47 -18.91 6.36 8.10
C ALA A 47 -17.83 6.20 7.03
N VAL A 48 -17.19 7.29 6.60
CA VAL A 48 -16.09 7.26 5.63
C VAL A 48 -14.87 6.51 6.19
N LEU A 49 -14.48 6.74 7.44
CA LEU A 49 -13.37 6.02 8.07
C LEU A 49 -13.66 4.52 8.20
N THR A 50 -14.89 4.16 8.57
CA THR A 50 -15.33 2.76 8.66
C THR A 50 -15.35 2.09 7.29
N SER A 51 -15.90 2.78 6.28
CA SER A 51 -15.89 2.31 4.89
C SER A 51 -14.47 2.06 4.38
N ARG A 52 -13.53 2.97 4.65
CA ARG A 52 -12.10 2.77 4.31
C ARG A 52 -11.50 1.55 5.02
N ALA A 53 -11.87 1.28 6.27
CA ALA A 53 -11.39 0.09 6.97
C ALA A 53 -11.93 -1.21 6.34
N ILE A 54 -13.22 -1.24 5.97
CA ILE A 54 -13.86 -2.37 5.27
C ILE A 54 -13.20 -2.58 3.90
N PHE A 55 -13.01 -1.51 3.14
CA PHE A 55 -12.37 -1.54 1.82
C PHE A 55 -10.94 -2.11 1.88
N GLN A 56 -10.17 -1.78 2.92
CA GLN A 56 -8.84 -2.36 3.12
C GLN A 56 -8.91 -3.87 3.39
N ARG A 57 -9.88 -4.35 4.19
CA ARG A 57 -10.08 -5.79 4.40
C ARG A 57 -10.39 -6.50 3.09
N MET A 58 -11.25 -5.92 2.26
CA MET A 58 -11.58 -6.47 0.94
C MET A 58 -10.34 -6.56 0.04
N LYS A 59 -9.54 -5.50 -0.06
CA LYS A 59 -8.29 -5.53 -0.85
C LYS A 59 -7.31 -6.59 -0.35
N ASN A 60 -7.09 -6.66 0.96
CA ASN A 60 -6.19 -7.64 1.58
C ASN A 60 -6.66 -9.08 1.31
N TYR A 61 -7.97 -9.31 1.39
CA TYR A 61 -8.58 -10.59 1.03
C TYR A 61 -8.38 -10.93 -0.45
N THR A 62 -8.56 -9.97 -1.37
CA THR A 62 -8.34 -10.23 -2.80
C THR A 62 -6.88 -10.58 -3.09
N ILE A 63 -5.90 -9.88 -2.49
CA ILE A 63 -4.48 -10.22 -2.62
C ILE A 63 -4.22 -11.65 -2.13
N TYR A 64 -4.79 -12.00 -0.98
CA TYR A 64 -4.70 -13.34 -0.40
C TYR A 64 -5.27 -14.43 -1.32
N ALA A 65 -6.52 -14.25 -1.77
CA ALA A 65 -7.20 -15.22 -2.63
C ALA A 65 -6.42 -15.46 -3.94
N VAL A 66 -5.97 -14.38 -4.59
CA VAL A 66 -5.14 -14.47 -5.80
C VAL A 66 -3.80 -15.16 -5.51
N SER A 67 -3.17 -14.86 -4.37
CA SER A 67 -1.88 -15.46 -4.04
C SER A 67 -1.98 -16.96 -3.77
N ILE A 68 -3.05 -17.43 -3.12
CA ILE A 68 -3.25 -18.86 -2.87
C ILE A 68 -3.56 -19.62 -4.16
N THR A 69 -4.41 -19.06 -5.03
CA THR A 69 -4.71 -19.73 -6.31
C THR A 69 -3.45 -19.91 -7.14
N ILE A 70 -2.62 -18.86 -7.25
CA ILE A 70 -1.33 -18.95 -7.93
C ILE A 70 -0.41 -19.97 -7.26
N ARG A 71 -0.31 -19.97 -5.92
CA ARG A 71 0.51 -20.93 -5.18
C ARG A 71 0.11 -22.37 -5.46
N ILE A 72 -1.18 -22.70 -5.34
CA ILE A 72 -1.69 -24.07 -5.49
C ILE A 72 -1.52 -24.55 -6.92
N VAL A 73 -1.89 -23.72 -7.91
CA VAL A 73 -1.78 -24.05 -9.32
C VAL A 73 -0.31 -24.24 -9.71
N PHE A 74 0.55 -23.25 -9.50
CA PHE A 74 1.96 -23.36 -9.90
C PHE A 74 2.74 -24.37 -9.06
N GLY A 75 2.50 -24.43 -7.75
CA GLY A 75 3.22 -25.34 -6.84
C GLY A 75 3.01 -26.80 -7.22
N PHE A 76 1.76 -27.25 -7.31
CA PHE A 76 1.47 -28.65 -7.66
C PHE A 76 1.75 -28.96 -9.13
N MET A 77 1.50 -28.02 -10.06
CA MET A 77 1.88 -28.19 -11.47
C MET A 77 3.39 -28.41 -11.64
N LEU A 78 4.22 -27.61 -10.97
CA LEU A 78 5.69 -27.73 -11.07
C LEU A 78 6.19 -29.04 -10.46
N ILE A 79 5.64 -29.45 -9.31
CA ILE A 79 6.00 -30.72 -8.67
C ILE A 79 5.64 -31.91 -9.57
N ALA A 80 4.43 -31.91 -10.14
CA ALA A 80 3.98 -32.94 -11.07
C ALA A 80 4.84 -32.98 -12.35
N LEU A 81 5.18 -31.81 -12.92
CA LEU A 81 5.98 -31.74 -14.15
C LEU A 81 7.43 -32.24 -13.95
N ILE A 82 8.08 -31.86 -12.85
CA ILE A 82 9.51 -32.14 -12.64
C ILE A 82 9.73 -33.55 -12.08
N TRP A 83 8.94 -33.98 -11.10
CA TRP A 83 9.15 -35.25 -10.38
C TRP A 83 8.05 -36.29 -10.62
N LYS A 84 7.08 -36.03 -11.50
CA LYS A 84 5.94 -36.93 -11.78
C LYS A 84 5.26 -37.38 -10.48
N PHE A 85 5.10 -36.45 -9.55
CA PHE A 85 4.48 -36.69 -8.26
C PHE A 85 3.09 -36.06 -8.25
N ASP A 86 2.07 -36.92 -8.26
CA ASP A 86 0.68 -36.48 -8.16
C ASP A 86 0.32 -36.29 -6.70
N PHE A 87 -0.25 -35.13 -6.40
CA PHE A 87 -0.72 -34.79 -5.06
C PHE A 87 -2.19 -35.19 -4.92
N SER A 88 -2.52 -35.83 -3.79
CA SER A 88 -3.88 -36.30 -3.50
C SER A 88 -4.91 -35.15 -3.51
N PRO A 89 -5.96 -35.19 -4.37
CA PRO A 89 -7.00 -34.17 -4.41
C PRO A 89 -7.74 -34.01 -3.08
N PHE A 90 -7.87 -35.10 -2.31
CA PHE A 90 -8.50 -35.06 -1.01
C PHE A 90 -7.73 -34.18 -0.02
N MET A 91 -6.39 -34.19 -0.08
CA MET A 91 -5.57 -33.31 0.77
C MET A 91 -5.71 -31.84 0.39
N VAL A 92 -5.88 -31.54 -0.90
CA VAL A 92 -6.20 -30.17 -1.36
C VAL A 92 -7.57 -29.74 -0.83
N LEU A 93 -8.56 -30.63 -0.81
CA LEU A 93 -9.87 -30.36 -0.23
C LEU A 93 -9.77 -30.03 1.27
N ILE A 94 -8.98 -30.79 2.03
CA ILE A 94 -8.76 -30.50 3.46
C ILE A 94 -8.10 -29.12 3.63
N ILE A 95 -7.10 -28.78 2.82
CA ILE A 95 -6.49 -27.44 2.83
C ILE A 95 -7.54 -26.36 2.56
N ALA A 96 -8.40 -26.55 1.57
CA ALA A 96 -9.45 -25.60 1.21
C ALA A 96 -10.45 -25.40 2.36
N ILE A 97 -10.94 -26.47 2.98
CA ILE A 97 -11.89 -26.40 4.10
C ILE A 97 -11.26 -25.67 5.30
N LEU A 98 -10.02 -26.01 5.66
CA LEU A 98 -9.32 -25.34 6.76
C LEU A 98 -9.09 -23.86 6.46
N ASN A 99 -8.74 -23.54 5.21
CA ASN A 99 -8.55 -22.16 4.77
C ASN A 99 -9.85 -21.36 4.86
N ASP A 100 -10.95 -21.85 4.30
CA ASP A 100 -12.25 -21.17 4.30
C ASP A 100 -12.75 -20.88 5.72
N GLY A 101 -12.58 -21.84 6.64
CA GLY A 101 -12.87 -21.64 8.06
C GLY A 101 -12.09 -20.47 8.67
N THR A 102 -10.81 -20.33 8.33
CA THR A 102 -9.99 -19.20 8.80
C THR A 102 -10.31 -17.89 8.08
N ILE A 103 -10.67 -17.92 6.79
CA ILE A 103 -11.00 -16.72 5.99
C ILE A 103 -12.18 -15.96 6.58
N MET A 104 -13.18 -16.65 7.14
CA MET A 104 -14.33 -16.00 7.77
C MET A 104 -13.91 -15.00 8.87
N THR A 105 -12.77 -15.22 9.52
CA THR A 105 -12.24 -14.32 10.56
C THR A 105 -11.68 -13.01 10.02
N ILE A 106 -11.28 -12.95 8.74
CA ILE A 106 -10.75 -11.74 8.08
C ILE A 106 -11.80 -10.63 8.07
N SER A 107 -13.09 -11.00 7.93
CA SER A 107 -14.21 -10.06 7.96
C SER A 107 -14.25 -9.24 9.26
N LYS A 108 -13.84 -9.84 10.38
CA LYS A 108 -13.82 -9.25 11.73
C LYS A 108 -12.43 -8.74 12.15
N ASP A 109 -11.45 -8.75 11.26
CA ASP A 109 -10.08 -8.35 11.61
C ASP A 109 -9.93 -6.84 11.83
N ARG A 110 -8.97 -6.45 12.68
CA ARG A 110 -8.70 -5.05 13.01
C ARG A 110 -7.67 -4.48 12.04
N VAL A 111 -8.16 -3.87 10.95
CA VAL A 111 -7.34 -3.20 9.92
C VAL A 111 -7.38 -1.67 10.09
N LYS A 112 -6.23 -1.01 9.89
CA LYS A 112 -6.13 0.45 9.91
C LYS A 112 -6.69 1.05 8.61
N PRO A 113 -7.57 2.06 8.67
CA PRO A 113 -8.09 2.71 7.47
C PRO A 113 -6.98 3.44 6.72
N SER A 114 -7.16 3.61 5.41
CA SER A 114 -6.25 4.41 4.61
C SER A 114 -6.37 5.90 4.94
N PRO A 115 -5.26 6.65 5.15
CA PRO A 115 -5.32 8.08 5.42
C PRO A 115 -5.84 8.87 4.22
N MET A 116 -5.50 8.42 3.01
CA MET A 116 -5.95 9.00 1.75
C MET A 116 -7.05 8.13 1.12
N PRO A 117 -7.97 8.73 0.34
CA PRO A 117 -8.89 7.99 -0.51
C PRO A 117 -8.11 7.01 -1.39
N ASP A 118 -8.60 5.78 -1.46
CA ASP A 118 -7.97 4.69 -2.20
C ASP A 118 -8.99 4.16 -3.21
N SER A 119 -8.54 3.88 -4.43
CA SER A 119 -9.38 3.32 -5.49
C SER A 119 -9.03 1.84 -5.72
N TRP A 120 -9.97 1.09 -6.28
CA TRP A 120 -9.78 -0.34 -6.53
C TRP A 120 -8.87 -0.57 -7.75
N LYS A 121 -7.56 -0.48 -7.54
CA LYS A 121 -6.56 -0.73 -8.58
C LYS A 121 -6.31 -2.24 -8.74
N LEU A 122 -7.17 -2.91 -9.50
CA LEU A 122 -7.10 -4.37 -9.72
C LEU A 122 -5.70 -4.84 -10.14
N LYS A 123 -5.06 -4.14 -11.10
CA LYS A 123 -3.73 -4.51 -11.60
C LYS A 123 -2.67 -4.59 -10.49
N GLU A 124 -2.67 -3.65 -9.55
CA GLU A 124 -1.72 -3.64 -8.43
C GLU A 124 -2.00 -4.80 -7.45
N ILE A 125 -3.28 -5.08 -7.19
CA ILE A 125 -3.73 -6.17 -6.31
C ILE A 125 -3.33 -7.53 -6.90
N PHE A 126 -3.62 -7.76 -8.19
CA PHE A 126 -3.27 -8.99 -8.89
C PHE A 126 -1.75 -9.18 -9.00
N ALA A 127 -1.01 -8.13 -9.35
CA ALA A 127 0.46 -8.19 -9.41
C ALA A 127 1.06 -8.57 -8.05
N THR A 128 0.55 -7.98 -6.97
CA THR A 128 1.00 -8.32 -5.60
C THR A 128 0.67 -9.76 -5.26
N GLY A 129 -0.54 -10.23 -5.56
CA GLY A 129 -0.95 -11.61 -5.32
C GLY A 129 -0.11 -12.63 -6.11
N ILE A 130 0.14 -12.38 -7.40
CA ILE A 130 0.92 -13.27 -8.26
C ILE A 130 2.36 -13.41 -7.76
N VAL A 131 3.02 -12.32 -7.38
CA VAL A 131 4.42 -12.40 -6.93
C VAL A 131 4.53 -13.10 -5.57
N LEU A 132 3.63 -12.79 -4.61
CA LEU A 132 3.60 -13.50 -3.33
C LEU A 132 3.31 -15.00 -3.53
N GLY A 133 2.31 -15.33 -4.36
CA GLY A 133 1.93 -16.70 -4.67
C GLY A 133 3.03 -17.47 -5.41
N GLY A 134 3.71 -16.81 -6.35
CA GLY A 134 4.82 -17.39 -7.11
C GLY A 134 6.04 -17.67 -6.23
N TYR A 135 6.42 -16.75 -5.35
CA TYR A 135 7.47 -17.00 -4.35
C TYR A 135 7.09 -18.20 -3.46
N LEU A 136 5.85 -18.26 -3.00
CA LEU A 136 5.36 -19.35 -2.16
C LEU A 136 5.34 -20.70 -2.89
N ALA A 137 4.96 -20.72 -4.17
CA ALA A 137 5.07 -21.90 -5.02
C ALA A 137 6.53 -22.36 -5.16
N LEU A 138 7.44 -21.41 -5.43
CA LEU A 138 8.87 -21.70 -5.54
C LEU A 138 9.42 -22.32 -4.25
N MET A 139 9.09 -21.77 -3.08
CA MET A 139 9.53 -22.35 -1.81
C MET A 139 8.93 -23.73 -1.55
N THR A 140 7.72 -24.00 -2.03
CA THR A 140 7.12 -25.34 -1.96
C THR A 140 7.88 -26.34 -2.84
N VAL A 141 8.28 -25.91 -4.05
CA VAL A 141 9.10 -26.71 -4.97
C VAL A 141 10.49 -26.95 -4.39
N VAL A 142 11.12 -25.92 -3.80
CA VAL A 142 12.44 -26.05 -3.14
C VAL A 142 12.36 -26.99 -1.95
N PHE A 143 11.29 -26.92 -1.14
CA PHE A 143 11.05 -27.85 -0.05
C PHE A 143 10.95 -29.29 -0.56
N PHE A 144 10.17 -29.52 -1.62
CA PHE A 144 10.00 -30.84 -2.22
C PHE A 144 11.32 -31.38 -2.82
N TRP A 145 12.07 -30.54 -3.53
CA TRP A 145 13.39 -30.89 -4.05
C TRP A 145 14.36 -31.26 -2.92
N ALA A 146 14.43 -30.45 -1.86
CA ALA A 146 15.29 -30.70 -0.72
C ALA A 146 14.91 -31.98 0.03
N MET A 147 13.62 -32.35 0.05
CA MET A 147 13.14 -33.60 0.65
C MET A 147 13.43 -34.83 -0.22
N LYS A 148 13.33 -34.74 -1.55
CA LYS A 148 13.43 -35.89 -2.46
C LYS A 148 14.83 -36.13 -3.01
N SER A 149 15.56 -35.05 -3.34
CA SER A 149 16.82 -35.12 -4.08
C SER A 149 18.06 -34.97 -3.18
N THR A 150 17.91 -34.43 -1.97
CA THR A 150 19.03 -34.20 -1.04
C THR A 150 18.76 -34.84 0.32
N ASP A 151 19.81 -35.22 1.04
CA ASP A 151 19.72 -35.73 2.41
C ASP A 151 19.84 -34.62 3.47
N PHE A 152 19.72 -33.35 3.06
CA PHE A 152 19.92 -32.16 3.89
C PHE A 152 19.11 -32.19 5.20
N PHE A 153 17.84 -32.59 5.13
CA PHE A 153 16.97 -32.64 6.31
C PHE A 153 17.35 -33.78 7.26
N SER A 154 17.70 -34.95 6.71
CA SER A 154 18.11 -36.12 7.49
C SER A 154 19.46 -35.89 8.19
N GLU A 155 20.42 -35.28 7.50
CA GLU A 155 21.77 -35.01 8.01
C GLU A 155 21.78 -33.90 9.08
N LYS A 156 21.04 -32.80 8.86
CA LYS A 156 21.08 -31.64 9.76
C LYS A 156 20.17 -31.79 10.98
N PHE A 157 18.99 -32.37 10.79
CA PHE A 157 17.97 -32.48 11.85
C PHE A 157 17.83 -33.89 12.42
N HIS A 158 18.63 -34.86 11.97
CA HIS A 158 18.65 -36.25 12.45
C HIS A 158 17.27 -36.92 12.39
N VAL A 159 16.48 -36.59 11.36
CA VAL A 159 15.14 -37.16 11.15
C VAL A 159 15.20 -38.32 10.15
N ARG A 160 14.21 -39.21 10.19
CA ARG A 160 14.09 -40.36 9.29
C ARG A 160 14.04 -39.89 7.83
N SER A 161 14.74 -40.55 6.91
CA SER A 161 14.65 -40.19 5.49
C SER A 161 13.29 -40.57 4.91
N LEU A 162 12.63 -39.61 4.25
CA LEU A 162 11.31 -39.77 3.61
C LEU A 162 11.40 -40.13 2.12
N ARG A 163 12.61 -40.27 1.58
CA ARG A 163 12.89 -40.24 0.14
C ARG A 163 12.13 -41.27 -0.69
N ASP A 164 11.95 -42.46 -0.13
CA ASP A 164 11.32 -43.60 -0.83
C ASP A 164 9.84 -43.78 -0.49
N ASN A 165 9.31 -43.03 0.49
CA ASN A 165 7.92 -43.19 0.92
C ASN A 165 7.03 -42.03 0.42
N ARG A 166 6.34 -42.28 -0.72
CA ARG A 166 5.45 -41.32 -1.37
C ARG A 166 4.36 -40.79 -0.43
N GLU A 167 3.80 -41.65 0.42
CA GLU A 167 2.69 -41.31 1.32
C GLU A 167 3.12 -40.39 2.48
N GLU A 168 4.31 -40.59 3.02
CA GLU A 168 4.86 -39.74 4.08
C GLU A 168 5.36 -38.39 3.51
N MET A 169 5.87 -38.39 2.28
CA MET A 169 6.17 -37.15 1.54
C MET A 169 4.91 -36.31 1.28
N MET A 170 3.77 -36.95 0.97
CA MET A 170 2.49 -36.25 0.81
C MET A 170 2.06 -35.57 2.11
N ALA A 171 2.17 -36.25 3.25
CA ALA A 171 1.88 -35.66 4.56
C ALA A 171 2.76 -34.43 4.85
N ALA A 172 4.05 -34.53 4.55
CA ALA A 172 5.01 -33.43 4.75
C ALA A 172 4.67 -32.22 3.87
N LEU A 173 4.39 -32.46 2.58
CA LEU A 173 4.02 -31.42 1.62
C LEU A 173 2.67 -30.77 1.97
N TYR A 174 1.68 -31.57 2.38
CA TYR A 174 0.40 -31.09 2.87
C TYR A 174 0.57 -30.12 4.06
N LEU A 175 1.36 -30.50 5.06
CA LEU A 175 1.59 -29.68 6.24
C LEU A 175 2.27 -28.36 5.89
N GLN A 176 3.32 -28.41 5.05
CA GLN A 176 4.02 -27.22 4.59
C GLN A 176 3.08 -26.27 3.84
N VAL A 177 2.22 -26.82 2.97
CA VAL A 177 1.26 -26.02 2.22
C VAL A 177 0.21 -25.40 3.12
N SER A 178 -0.29 -26.16 4.10
CA SER A 178 -1.27 -25.66 5.06
C SER A 178 -0.72 -24.50 5.91
N ILE A 179 0.47 -24.66 6.51
CA ILE A 179 1.09 -23.64 7.38
C ILE A 179 1.29 -22.34 6.62
N VAL A 180 1.95 -22.42 5.47
CA VAL A 180 2.36 -21.22 4.73
C VAL A 180 1.16 -20.53 4.09
N SER A 181 0.14 -21.27 3.65
CA SER A 181 -1.09 -20.69 3.10
C SER A 181 -1.83 -19.86 4.16
N GLN A 182 -1.99 -20.36 5.39
CA GLN A 182 -2.65 -19.57 6.43
C GLN A 182 -1.75 -18.46 6.98
N ALA A 183 -0.42 -18.68 7.05
CA ALA A 183 0.52 -17.66 7.49
C ALA A 183 0.48 -16.43 6.58
N LEU A 184 0.26 -16.62 5.27
CA LEU A 184 0.12 -15.55 4.29
C LEU A 184 -0.95 -14.51 4.67
N ILE A 185 -2.03 -14.90 5.39
CA ILE A 185 -3.06 -13.95 5.86
C ILE A 185 -2.43 -12.82 6.68
N PHE A 186 -1.45 -13.14 7.53
CA PHE A 186 -0.77 -12.15 8.38
C PHE A 186 0.08 -11.16 7.58
N VAL A 187 0.61 -11.60 6.44
CA VAL A 187 1.40 -10.74 5.53
C VAL A 187 0.47 -9.84 4.71
N THR A 188 -0.61 -10.39 4.16
CA THR A 188 -1.54 -9.64 3.30
C THR A 188 -2.38 -8.64 4.08
N ARG A 189 -2.72 -8.92 5.34
CA ARG A 189 -3.43 -7.96 6.20
C ARG A 189 -2.61 -6.74 6.60
N SER A 190 -1.28 -6.89 6.66
CA SER A 190 -0.40 -5.88 7.26
C SER A 190 0.14 -4.88 6.23
N ARG A 191 0.05 -3.59 6.56
CA ARG A 191 0.66 -2.53 5.75
C ARG A 191 2.14 -2.38 6.04
N SER A 192 2.51 -2.50 7.31
CA SER A 192 3.88 -2.60 7.77
C SER A 192 4.29 -4.06 7.89
N TRP A 193 5.27 -4.36 8.75
CA TRP A 193 5.69 -5.70 9.09
C TRP A 193 4.55 -6.47 9.75
N SER A 194 4.39 -7.73 9.36
CA SER A 194 3.35 -8.62 9.87
C SER A 194 3.41 -8.77 11.40
N PHE A 195 4.61 -8.83 11.98
CA PHE A 195 4.83 -8.95 13.43
C PHE A 195 4.50 -7.69 14.24
N VAL A 196 4.57 -6.51 13.60
CA VAL A 196 4.32 -5.23 14.29
C VAL A 196 2.82 -4.95 14.38
N GLU A 197 2.07 -5.32 13.35
CA GLU A 197 0.62 -5.11 13.31
C GLU A 197 -0.13 -6.25 14.00
N ARG A 198 -0.53 -6.03 15.25
CA ARG A 198 -1.25 -7.04 16.05
C ARG A 198 -2.48 -7.60 15.32
N PRO A 199 -2.58 -8.92 15.12
CA PRO A 199 -3.77 -9.58 14.59
C PRO A 199 -4.96 -9.53 15.54
N GLY A 200 -6.17 -9.54 14.98
CA GLY A 200 -7.37 -9.77 15.77
C GLY A 200 -7.31 -11.13 16.46
N LEU A 201 -7.81 -11.20 17.70
CA LEU A 201 -7.78 -12.43 18.49
C LEU A 201 -8.44 -13.61 17.76
N LEU A 202 -9.57 -13.36 17.09
CA LEU A 202 -10.29 -14.37 16.30
C LEU A 202 -9.44 -14.98 15.18
N LEU A 203 -8.62 -14.17 14.51
CA LEU A 203 -7.75 -14.64 13.44
C LEU A 203 -6.63 -15.51 14.00
N VAL A 204 -6.03 -15.12 15.13
CA VAL A 204 -4.96 -15.92 15.78
C VAL A 204 -5.52 -17.24 16.29
N THR A 205 -6.67 -17.23 16.95
CA THR A 205 -7.29 -18.46 17.44
C THR A 205 -7.66 -19.40 16.30
N ALA A 206 -8.20 -18.87 15.20
CA ALA A 206 -8.53 -19.68 14.03
C ALA A 206 -7.29 -20.27 13.37
N PHE A 207 -6.20 -19.48 13.25
CA PHE A 207 -4.91 -19.98 12.77
C PHE A 207 -4.38 -21.11 13.66
N ILE A 208 -4.34 -20.93 14.98
CA ILE A 208 -3.83 -21.95 15.90
C ILE A 208 -4.65 -23.24 15.81
N ILE A 209 -5.98 -23.14 15.81
CA ILE A 209 -6.87 -24.31 15.72
C ILE A 209 -6.66 -25.03 14.39
N ALA A 210 -6.69 -24.30 13.28
CA ALA A 210 -6.56 -24.91 11.96
C ALA A 210 -5.18 -25.53 11.74
N GLN A 211 -4.12 -24.91 12.25
CA GLN A 211 -2.77 -25.46 12.19
C GLN A 211 -2.54 -26.65 13.13
N LEU A 212 -3.19 -26.66 14.29
CA LEU A 212 -3.17 -27.81 15.18
C LEU A 212 -3.85 -29.01 14.50
N ILE A 213 -5.02 -28.81 13.88
CA ILE A 213 -5.70 -29.85 13.11
C ILE A 213 -4.82 -30.34 11.95
N ALA A 214 -4.24 -29.42 11.17
CA ALA A 214 -3.35 -29.79 10.06
C ALA A 214 -2.11 -30.58 10.52
N THR A 215 -1.51 -30.18 11.65
CA THR A 215 -0.35 -30.87 12.22
C THR A 215 -0.72 -32.26 12.71
N VAL A 216 -1.88 -32.42 13.38
CA VAL A 216 -2.39 -33.73 13.83
C VAL A 216 -2.64 -34.65 12.63
N ILE A 217 -3.26 -34.15 11.55
CA ILE A 217 -3.48 -34.92 10.32
C ILE A 217 -2.13 -35.36 9.73
N ALA A 218 -1.17 -34.44 9.58
CA ALA A 218 0.14 -34.76 8.99
C ALA A 218 0.98 -35.75 9.81
N VAL A 219 0.79 -35.79 11.13
CA VAL A 219 1.55 -36.67 12.03
C VAL A 219 0.91 -38.05 12.19
N TYR A 220 -0.42 -38.13 12.26
CA TYR A 220 -1.12 -39.36 12.64
C TYR A 220 -1.99 -39.98 11.56
N ALA A 221 -2.33 -39.27 10.48
CA ALA A 221 -3.20 -39.83 9.45
C ALA A 221 -2.53 -41.02 8.74
N ASN A 222 -3.27 -42.11 8.64
CA ASN A 222 -2.90 -43.27 7.82
C ASN A 222 -4.14 -43.67 7.02
N TRP A 223 -4.37 -42.99 5.91
CA TRP A 223 -5.55 -43.16 5.09
C TRP A 223 -5.14 -43.65 3.71
N GLY A 224 -5.36 -44.94 3.44
CA GLY A 224 -5.04 -45.54 2.14
C GLY A 224 -5.80 -44.91 0.98
N PHE A 225 -7.04 -44.42 1.20
CA PHE A 225 -7.81 -43.74 0.14
C PHE A 225 -7.24 -42.37 -0.24
N ALA A 226 -6.54 -41.71 0.69
CA ALA A 226 -5.98 -40.38 0.48
C ALA A 226 -4.47 -40.42 0.19
N GLU A 227 -3.91 -41.64 0.08
CA GLU A 227 -2.48 -41.93 -0.09
C GLU A 227 -1.59 -41.18 0.92
N ILE A 228 -2.03 -41.07 2.18
CA ILE A 228 -1.28 -40.36 3.22
C ILE A 228 -0.88 -41.29 4.35
N LYS A 229 0.37 -41.12 4.79
CA LYS A 229 0.90 -41.77 5.97
C LYS A 229 1.62 -40.76 6.84
N GLY A 230 1.41 -40.84 8.15
CA GLY A 230 1.94 -39.89 9.12
C GLY A 230 3.47 -39.79 9.10
N CYS A 231 3.99 -38.57 8.95
CA CYS A 231 5.44 -38.31 8.89
C CYS A 231 6.12 -38.24 10.27
N GLY A 232 5.33 -38.19 11.35
CA GLY A 232 5.82 -38.09 12.73
C GLY A 232 6.16 -36.67 13.20
N TRP A 233 6.27 -36.48 14.52
CA TRP A 233 6.50 -35.17 15.14
C TRP A 233 7.85 -34.53 14.80
N GLY A 234 8.89 -35.33 14.58
CA GLY A 234 10.21 -34.82 14.19
C GLY A 234 10.15 -34.08 12.86
N TRP A 235 9.51 -34.67 11.86
CA TRP A 235 9.29 -34.03 10.57
C TRP A 235 8.34 -32.83 10.65
N ALA A 236 7.26 -32.94 11.43
CA ALA A 236 6.37 -31.80 11.65
C ALA A 236 7.13 -30.58 12.20
N GLY A 237 8.04 -30.77 13.16
CA GLY A 237 8.87 -29.69 13.70
C GLY A 237 9.79 -29.06 12.64
N VAL A 238 10.44 -29.86 11.80
CA VAL A 238 11.28 -29.37 10.69
C VAL A 238 10.45 -28.59 9.67
N ILE A 239 9.25 -29.06 9.34
CA ILE A 239 8.33 -28.39 8.41
C ILE A 239 7.87 -27.05 8.97
N TRP A 240 7.55 -26.99 10.26
CA TRP A 240 7.25 -25.74 10.96
C TRP A 240 8.42 -24.77 10.91
N LEU A 241 9.63 -25.23 11.21
CA LEU A 241 10.84 -24.40 11.16
C LEU A 241 11.08 -23.85 9.74
N TYR A 242 11.00 -24.72 8.73
CA TYR A 242 11.11 -24.33 7.32
C TYR A 242 10.07 -23.25 6.98
N SER A 243 8.82 -23.48 7.36
CA SER A 243 7.72 -22.55 7.09
C SER A 243 7.92 -21.19 7.74
N ILE A 244 8.43 -21.15 8.98
CA ILE A 244 8.74 -19.91 9.70
C ILE A 244 9.91 -19.16 9.05
N VAL A 245 10.98 -19.86 8.66
CA VAL A 245 12.15 -19.24 8.01
C VAL A 245 11.75 -18.58 6.69
N PHE A 246 11.00 -19.29 5.85
CA PHE A 246 10.58 -18.79 4.54
C PHE A 246 9.38 -17.84 4.58
N TYR A 247 8.76 -17.66 5.75
CA TYR A 247 7.76 -16.63 6.00
C TYR A 247 8.36 -15.23 6.11
N LEU A 248 9.52 -15.07 6.77
CA LEU A 248 10.13 -13.75 7.02
C LEU A 248 10.38 -12.92 5.75
N PRO A 249 10.89 -13.49 4.63
CA PRO A 249 11.12 -12.73 3.40
C PRO A 249 9.84 -12.24 2.71
N LEU A 250 8.66 -12.77 3.04
CA LEU A 250 7.39 -12.34 2.43
C LEU A 250 7.10 -10.86 2.70
N ASP A 251 7.43 -10.36 3.89
CA ASP A 251 7.24 -8.94 4.20
C ASP A 251 8.17 -8.05 3.36
N LEU A 252 9.41 -8.48 3.12
CA LEU A 252 10.36 -7.78 2.25
C LEU A 252 9.86 -7.75 0.80
N ILE A 253 9.40 -8.89 0.28
CA ILE A 253 8.84 -9.01 -1.07
C ILE A 253 7.60 -8.10 -1.20
N LYS A 254 6.72 -8.12 -0.20
CA LYS A 254 5.53 -7.24 -0.13
C LYS A 254 5.90 -5.76 -0.20
N PHE A 255 6.95 -5.32 0.50
CA PHE A 255 7.41 -3.93 0.43
C PHE A 255 8.02 -3.61 -0.94
N ALA A 256 8.84 -4.50 -1.48
CA ALA A 256 9.45 -4.34 -2.79
C ALA A 256 8.38 -4.17 -3.89
N ILE A 257 7.37 -5.04 -3.93
CA ILE A 257 6.29 -4.97 -4.92
C ILE A 257 5.50 -3.66 -4.78
N ARG A 258 5.12 -3.28 -3.55
CA ARG A 258 4.40 -2.02 -3.32
C ARG A 258 5.22 -0.80 -3.75
N TYR A 259 6.52 -0.82 -3.50
CA TYR A 259 7.41 0.25 -3.95
C TYR A 259 7.51 0.32 -5.48
N ILE A 260 7.68 -0.82 -6.15
CA ILE A 260 7.74 -0.91 -7.62
C ILE A 260 6.43 -0.44 -8.25
N LEU A 261 5.29 -0.92 -7.75
CA LEU A 261 3.96 -0.57 -8.26
C LEU A 261 3.57 0.88 -7.98
N SER A 262 4.11 1.50 -6.93
CA SER A 262 3.85 2.92 -6.62
C SER A 262 4.41 3.90 -7.66
N GLY A 263 5.17 3.42 -8.66
CA GLY A 263 5.80 4.26 -9.67
C GLY A 263 6.99 5.07 -9.14
N LYS A 264 7.18 5.18 -7.82
CA LYS A 264 8.32 5.86 -7.18
C LYS A 264 9.66 5.28 -7.62
N ALA A 265 9.74 3.97 -7.84
CA ALA A 265 10.94 3.33 -8.36
C ALA A 265 11.30 3.86 -9.77
N TRP A 266 10.30 3.96 -10.65
CA TRP A 266 10.47 4.47 -12.01
C TRP A 266 10.73 5.98 -12.04
N LEU A 267 10.02 6.75 -11.21
CA LEU A 267 10.24 8.19 -11.07
C LEU A 267 11.62 8.49 -10.51
N ASN A 268 12.08 7.81 -9.45
CA ASN A 268 13.43 8.00 -8.91
C ASN A 268 14.52 7.60 -9.92
N LEU A 269 14.30 6.56 -10.73
CA LEU A 269 15.24 6.17 -11.78
C LEU A 269 15.28 7.16 -12.95
N LEU A 270 14.11 7.67 -13.36
CA LEU A 270 14.00 8.71 -14.39
C LEU A 270 14.56 10.03 -13.90
N GLU A 271 14.26 10.44 -12.67
CA GLU A 271 14.72 11.66 -12.02
C GLU A 271 16.22 11.61 -11.73
N ASN A 272 16.78 10.46 -11.34
CA ASN A 272 18.22 10.28 -11.27
C ASN A 272 18.86 10.35 -12.67
N LYS A 273 18.27 9.70 -13.69
CA LYS A 273 18.78 9.81 -15.07
C LYS A 273 18.71 11.25 -15.60
N THR A 274 17.62 11.98 -15.36
CA THR A 274 17.49 13.38 -15.77
C THR A 274 18.37 14.30 -14.92
N ALA A 275 18.63 13.99 -13.64
CA ALA A 275 19.58 14.72 -12.81
C ALA A 275 21.02 14.61 -13.34
N PHE A 276 21.39 13.48 -13.95
CA PHE A 276 22.69 13.30 -14.62
C PHE A 276 22.74 13.94 -16.03
N THR A 277 21.62 14.01 -16.77
CA THR A 277 21.62 14.57 -18.14
C THR A 277 21.22 16.04 -18.23
N THR A 278 20.61 16.63 -17.20
CA THR A 278 19.97 17.96 -17.26
C THR A 278 20.59 18.98 -16.30
N LYS A 279 21.79 18.72 -15.77
CA LYS A 279 22.56 19.72 -15.01
C LYS A 279 23.57 20.39 -15.92
N LYS A 280 23.08 21.28 -16.80
CA LYS A 280 23.92 22.16 -17.62
C LYS A 280 24.53 23.33 -16.81
N ASP A 281 24.07 23.55 -15.58
CA ASP A 281 24.47 24.64 -14.70
C ASP A 281 24.48 24.20 -13.21
N TYR A 282 25.21 23.13 -12.90
CA TYR A 282 25.41 22.71 -11.49
C TYR A 282 26.08 23.86 -10.71
N GLY A 283 25.47 24.28 -9.60
CA GLY A 283 26.00 25.34 -8.73
C GLY A 283 25.89 26.77 -9.28
N LYS A 284 25.05 27.04 -10.30
CA LYS A 284 24.77 28.41 -10.73
C LYS A 284 23.92 29.17 -9.71
N GLU A 285 22.89 28.54 -9.17
CA GLU A 285 22.06 29.13 -8.10
C GLU A 285 22.87 29.35 -6.81
N GLU A 286 23.78 28.43 -6.47
CA GLU A 286 24.70 28.61 -5.33
C GLU A 286 25.69 29.76 -5.57
N ARG A 287 26.21 29.92 -6.81
CA ARG A 287 27.07 31.04 -7.19
C ARG A 287 26.32 32.37 -7.23
N GLU A 288 25.08 32.39 -7.72
CA GLU A 288 24.21 33.58 -7.72
C GLU A 288 23.81 33.98 -6.29
N ALA A 289 23.55 33.00 -5.42
CA ALA A 289 23.29 33.25 -4.01
C ALA A 289 24.53 33.79 -3.29
N GLN A 290 25.71 33.22 -3.53
CA GLN A 290 26.98 33.72 -2.99
C GLN A 290 27.31 35.13 -3.52
N TRP A 291 27.06 35.40 -4.80
CA TRP A 291 27.24 36.70 -5.41
C TRP A 291 26.29 37.74 -4.80
N ALA A 292 25.00 37.42 -4.65
CA ALA A 292 24.02 38.29 -4.00
C ALA A 292 24.37 38.57 -2.53
N LEU A 293 24.92 37.58 -1.83
CA LEU A 293 25.37 37.71 -0.43
C LEU A 293 26.63 38.59 -0.34
N ALA A 294 27.60 38.42 -1.24
CA ALA A 294 28.78 39.26 -1.36
C ALA A 294 28.44 40.71 -1.77
N GLN A 295 27.41 40.91 -2.61
CA GLN A 295 26.94 42.25 -2.99
C GLN A 295 26.30 42.97 -1.81
N ARG A 296 25.53 42.24 -1.00
CA ARG A 296 24.89 42.78 0.22
C ARG A 296 25.91 43.23 1.26
N THR A 297 26.99 42.46 1.45
CA THR A 297 28.06 42.83 2.38
C THR A 297 28.88 44.02 1.89
N LEU A 298 29.06 44.17 0.56
CA LEU A 298 29.72 45.32 -0.07
C LEU A 298 28.95 46.64 0.15
N HIS A 299 27.63 46.59 0.25
CA HIS A 299 26.77 47.75 0.55
C HIS A 299 26.55 47.99 2.06
N GLY A 300 27.35 47.36 2.93
CA GLY A 300 27.32 47.61 4.38
C GLY A 300 26.11 47.05 5.13
N LEU A 301 25.30 46.21 4.48
CA LEU A 301 24.17 45.53 5.11
C LEU A 301 24.67 44.20 5.68
N GLN A 302 24.74 44.10 7.01
CA GLN A 302 25.05 42.84 7.67
C GLN A 302 23.93 41.82 7.44
N PRO A 303 24.27 40.54 7.16
CA PRO A 303 23.25 39.50 7.18
C PRO A 303 22.66 39.42 8.60
N PRO A 304 21.37 39.06 8.75
CA PRO A 304 20.81 38.84 10.07
C PRO A 304 21.67 37.75 10.74
N GLU A 305 22.29 38.10 11.87
CA GLU A 305 22.98 37.11 12.69
C GLU A 305 21.98 36.00 12.98
N ALA A 306 22.33 34.78 12.59
CA ALA A 306 21.60 33.59 12.98
C ALA A 306 21.80 33.44 14.50
N SER A 307 20.99 34.17 15.26
CA SER A 307 20.79 33.91 16.67
C SER A 307 20.32 32.46 16.78
N ALA A 308 21.24 31.63 17.25
CA ALA A 308 21.05 30.22 17.51
C ALA A 308 19.80 30.01 18.35
N LEU A 309 18.68 29.62 17.74
CA LEU A 309 17.50 29.23 18.52
C LEU A 309 16.47 28.33 17.84
N PHE A 310 16.58 27.98 16.55
CA PHE A 310 15.68 26.96 15.98
C PHE A 310 16.37 26.11 14.92
N ASN A 311 16.73 24.90 15.35
CA ASN A 311 17.14 23.80 14.48
C ASN A 311 15.85 23.14 13.96
N ASP A 312 15.32 23.58 12.81
CA ASP A 312 14.30 22.78 12.13
C ASP A 312 14.32 22.94 10.62
N LYS A 313 14.26 21.80 9.92
CA LYS A 313 14.35 21.64 8.46
C LYS A 313 13.12 22.20 7.71
N SER A 314 12.24 22.98 8.33
CA SER A 314 11.02 23.53 7.71
C SER A 314 11.24 24.85 6.96
N SER A 315 12.31 25.60 7.28
CA SER A 315 12.46 26.99 6.80
C SER A 315 12.63 27.13 5.28
N TYR A 316 13.24 26.15 4.60
CA TYR A 316 13.42 26.21 3.14
C TYR A 316 12.12 26.17 2.35
N ARG A 317 11.09 25.48 2.87
CA ARG A 317 9.81 25.33 2.17
C ARG A 317 8.97 26.61 2.29
N GLU A 318 8.99 27.23 3.47
CA GLU A 318 8.32 28.50 3.73
C GLU A 318 8.98 29.67 2.98
N LEU A 319 10.32 29.71 2.92
CA LEU A 319 11.06 30.70 2.13
C LEU A 319 10.76 30.57 0.63
N SER A 320 10.64 29.33 0.12
CA SER A 320 10.26 29.06 -1.27
C SER A 320 8.83 29.52 -1.57
N GLU A 321 7.87 29.28 -0.68
CA GLU A 321 6.48 29.73 -0.85
C GLU A 321 6.35 31.25 -0.80
N ILE A 322 7.06 31.92 0.11
CA ILE A 322 7.06 33.39 0.21
C ILE A 322 7.68 34.01 -1.05
N ALA A 323 8.78 33.45 -1.56
CA ALA A 323 9.41 33.90 -2.80
C ALA A 323 8.50 33.69 -4.02
N GLU A 324 7.79 32.57 -4.09
CA GLU A 324 6.85 32.28 -5.18
C GLU A 324 5.61 33.19 -5.14
N GLN A 325 5.08 33.47 -3.94
CA GLN A 325 4.00 34.44 -3.75
C GLN A 325 4.44 35.87 -4.11
N ALA A 326 5.66 36.27 -3.75
CA ALA A 326 6.21 37.57 -4.12
C ALA A 326 6.38 37.71 -5.64
N LYS A 327 6.87 36.65 -6.31
CA LYS A 327 7.00 36.60 -7.78
C LYS A 327 5.64 36.72 -8.47
N ARG A 328 4.62 35.98 -8.01
CA ARG A 328 3.25 36.08 -8.55
C ARG A 328 2.65 37.48 -8.36
N ARG A 329 2.88 38.12 -7.21
CA ARG A 329 2.43 39.51 -6.96
C ARG A 329 3.12 40.52 -7.88
N ALA A 330 4.43 40.37 -8.10
CA ALA A 330 5.18 41.22 -9.01
C ALA A 330 4.73 41.03 -10.47
N GLU A 331 4.43 39.80 -10.87
CA GLU A 331 3.96 39.48 -12.22
C GLU A 331 2.52 40.00 -12.47
N VAL A 332 1.64 39.90 -11.47
CA VAL A 332 0.30 40.51 -11.51
C VAL A 332 0.38 42.05 -11.56
N ALA A 333 1.31 42.67 -10.83
CA ALA A 333 1.53 44.11 -10.90
C ALA A 333 2.03 44.55 -12.28
N ARG A 334 3.00 43.83 -12.85
CA ARG A 334 3.52 44.07 -14.20
C ARG A 334 2.45 43.90 -15.29
N LEU A 335 1.57 42.89 -15.16
CA LEU A 335 0.47 42.67 -16.09
C LEU A 335 -0.61 43.77 -15.99
N ARG A 336 -0.84 44.34 -14.79
CA ARG A 336 -1.72 45.50 -14.61
C ARG A 336 -1.20 46.76 -15.28
N GLU A 337 0.11 47.00 -15.25
CA GLU A 337 0.75 48.13 -15.95
C GLU A 337 0.63 48.00 -17.48
N LEU A 338 0.71 46.78 -18.03
CA LEU A 338 0.62 46.53 -19.47
C LEU A 338 -0.81 46.62 -20.04
N HIS A 339 -1.83 46.22 -19.26
CA HIS A 339 -3.21 46.11 -19.76
C HIS A 339 -4.12 47.30 -19.45
N THR A 340 -3.64 48.33 -18.75
CA THR A 340 -4.43 49.54 -18.46
C THR A 340 -3.79 50.76 -19.11
N LEU A 341 -4.59 51.55 -19.85
CA LEU A 341 -4.16 52.81 -20.47
C LEU A 341 -3.52 53.77 -19.46
N LYS A 342 -4.07 53.81 -18.24
CA LYS A 342 -3.52 54.58 -17.12
C LYS A 342 -2.12 54.10 -16.71
N GLY A 343 -1.93 52.79 -16.53
CA GLY A 343 -0.64 52.21 -16.16
C GLY A 343 0.43 52.40 -17.25
N HIS A 344 0.03 52.36 -18.52
CA HIS A 344 0.93 52.63 -19.64
C HIS A 344 1.37 54.11 -19.68
N VAL A 345 0.45 55.04 -19.46
CA VAL A 345 0.76 56.48 -19.41
C VAL A 345 1.67 56.80 -18.23
N GLU A 346 1.37 56.28 -17.03
CA GLU A 346 2.19 56.49 -15.83
C GLU A 346 3.60 55.91 -16.00
N SER A 347 3.73 54.73 -16.62
CA SER A 347 5.02 54.09 -16.94
C SER A 347 5.88 54.93 -17.90
N VAL A 348 5.27 55.44 -18.97
CA VAL A 348 5.96 56.27 -19.98
C VAL A 348 6.37 57.63 -19.40
N VAL A 349 5.53 58.24 -18.56
CA VAL A 349 5.81 59.51 -17.86
C VAL A 349 6.98 59.34 -16.89
N LYS A 350 7.01 58.23 -16.14
CA LYS A 350 8.10 57.89 -15.22
C LYS A 350 9.42 57.60 -15.94
N LEU A 351 9.37 56.92 -17.10
CA LEU A 351 10.54 56.68 -17.95
C LEU A 351 11.12 57.96 -18.58
N LYS A 352 10.28 58.98 -18.79
CA LYS A 352 10.72 60.30 -19.28
C LYS A 352 11.12 61.29 -18.18
N GLY A 353 11.04 60.89 -16.91
CA GLY A 353 11.46 61.72 -15.77
C GLY A 353 10.59 62.95 -15.53
N LEU A 354 9.30 62.90 -15.90
CA LEU A 354 8.35 64.00 -15.71
C LEU A 354 7.55 63.79 -14.41
N ASP A 355 7.38 64.85 -13.62
CA ASP A 355 6.69 64.82 -12.32
C ASP A 355 5.16 64.79 -12.51
N ILE A 356 4.54 63.70 -12.04
CA ILE A 356 3.11 63.39 -12.24
C ILE A 356 2.20 64.36 -11.47
N ASP A 357 2.69 64.98 -10.39
CA ASP A 357 1.89 65.82 -9.51
C ASP A 357 1.60 67.23 -10.07
N THR A 358 2.18 67.60 -11.22
CA THR A 358 1.89 68.89 -11.89
C THR A 358 0.72 68.80 -12.87
N ILE A 359 0.23 67.61 -13.19
CA ILE A 359 -0.87 67.38 -14.13
C ILE A 359 -2.16 67.10 -13.35
N GLN A 360 -2.57 68.04 -12.51
CA GLN A 360 -3.95 68.16 -12.07
C GLN A 360 -4.47 69.52 -12.49
N GLN A 361 -5.34 69.53 -13.51
CA GLN A 361 -6.68 70.13 -13.42
C GLN A 361 -7.37 70.18 -14.80
N HIS A 362 -8.69 69.97 -14.73
CA HIS A 362 -9.72 70.13 -15.77
C HIS A 362 -9.92 68.96 -16.72
N TYR A 363 -10.91 68.12 -16.43
CA TYR A 363 -12.18 68.13 -17.16
C TYR A 363 -13.32 67.67 -16.23
N THR A 364 -14.38 68.48 -16.21
CA THR A 364 -15.72 68.16 -15.71
C THR A 364 -16.54 67.46 -16.78
N VAL A 365 -17.47 66.62 -16.29
CA VAL A 365 -18.48 65.76 -16.96
C VAL A 365 -17.97 64.41 -17.45
#